data_AF-A0A9J6ZIN1-F1
#
_entry.id   AF-A0A9J6ZIN1-F1
#
_cell.length_a   1.000
_cell.length_b   1.000
_cell.length_c   1.000
_cell.angle_alpha   90.00
_cell.angle_beta   90.00
_cell.angle_gamma   90.00
#
_symmetry.space_group_name_H-M   'P 1'
#
loop_
_entity.id
_entity.type
_entity.pdbx_description
1 polymer ?
#
loop_
_entity_poly.entity_id
_entity_poly.type
_entity_poly.pdbx_seq_one_letter_code
_entity_poly.pdbx_strand_id
1 'polypeptide(L)'
;MSVNYVKLLELVAIEKNNEKSYLRIKLTGEQEFYVLWEIDCETAGNFTNIFEIDGYHKYRLSLHTAFDTSVNQFISSFTKTYRDISDRIYFTCSNQYKNSLESIKNSQSITDLNKLPFISMDLSVHNVTTIENITKKNIVTTTKYYNTITKWVIAMISVVLFIIFVYLDHHSKTTTNKSTTAIVSNSGFKMITNLSKIERSNVISTITIENVDTKPSGLPYITIVDSLTYSIPEGYVALTFDDGPSKYTMAITDILKQYEVGGTFFFLGINAKKLPDHVRYVQSNGYSIGSHSMDHSEMTKLSIEAQKNQLLQSSKIIEDITKEEVVLFRPPYGDVNEQVEDIIYNNEFKIVLWNRDSEDWKTNDSNKIFKYVRDTDVSGSIIIFHESKSVIDALPKIIENLQERNLKIVNLH
;
A
#
# COMPACT_ATOMS: atom_id res chain seq x y z
N MET A 1 24.87 28.04 -7.08
CA MET A 1 23.91 27.15 -6.40
C MET A 1 22.56 27.40 -7.04
N SER A 2 22.02 26.45 -7.78
CA SER A 2 20.64 26.53 -8.29
C SER A 2 19.73 26.15 -7.13
N VAL A 3 19.02 27.12 -6.57
CA VAL A 3 18.04 26.89 -5.51
C VAL A 3 16.72 26.65 -6.22
N ASN A 4 16.21 25.41 -6.19
CA ASN A 4 14.84 25.15 -6.65
C ASN A 4 13.89 26.04 -5.84
N TYR A 5 13.20 26.94 -6.56
CA TYR A 5 12.36 27.96 -5.94
C TYR A 5 11.01 27.40 -5.50
N VAL A 6 10.52 26.36 -6.19
CA VAL A 6 9.27 25.69 -5.88
C VAL A 6 9.50 24.66 -4.77
N LYS A 7 9.23 25.05 -3.52
CA LYS A 7 9.28 24.15 -2.36
C LYS A 7 7.92 23.54 -2.01
N LEU A 8 6.83 24.21 -2.39
CA LEU A 8 5.47 23.81 -2.04
C LEU A 8 4.46 24.33 -3.07
N LEU A 9 3.54 23.45 -3.48
CA LEU A 9 2.34 23.81 -4.23
C LEU A 9 1.11 23.66 -3.32
N GLU A 10 0.60 24.75 -2.75
CA GLU A 10 -0.65 24.71 -1.99
C GLU A 10 -1.83 25.06 -2.90
N LEU A 11 -2.74 24.12 -3.11
CA LEU A 11 -3.97 24.33 -3.88
C LEU A 11 -4.97 25.12 -3.02
N VAL A 12 -5.31 26.31 -3.49
CA VAL A 12 -6.20 27.24 -2.76
C VAL A 12 -7.60 27.21 -3.32
N ALA A 13 -7.72 27.13 -4.65
CA ALA A 13 -9.01 27.08 -5.33
C ALA A 13 -8.88 26.44 -6.71
N ILE A 14 -10.02 25.99 -7.24
CA ILE A 14 -10.17 25.65 -8.65
C ILE A 14 -11.05 26.73 -9.26
N GLU A 15 -10.54 27.33 -10.32
CA GLU A 15 -11.10 28.49 -10.98
C GLU A 15 -11.47 28.09 -12.41
N LYS A 16 -12.61 28.57 -12.93
CA LYS A 16 -13.07 28.23 -14.28
C LYS A 16 -13.56 29.48 -15.01
N ASN A 17 -13.18 29.61 -16.27
CA ASN A 17 -13.80 30.53 -17.22
C ASN A 17 -14.48 29.72 -18.35
N ASN A 18 -15.09 30.40 -19.32
CA ASN A 18 -15.92 29.75 -20.34
C ASN A 18 -15.18 28.70 -21.20
N GLU A 19 -13.84 28.67 -21.20
CA GLU A 19 -13.05 27.76 -22.04
C GLU A 19 -11.95 27.00 -21.30
N LYS A 20 -11.55 27.45 -20.10
CA LYS A 20 -10.35 26.97 -19.41
C LYS A 20 -10.58 26.79 -17.92
N SER A 21 -9.85 25.83 -17.35
CA SER A 21 -9.80 25.55 -15.92
C SER A 21 -8.42 25.89 -15.37
N TYR A 22 -8.39 26.41 -14.15
CA TYR A 22 -7.18 26.86 -13.49
C TYR A 22 -7.12 26.32 -12.07
N LEU A 23 -5.93 25.91 -11.65
CA LEU A 23 -5.61 25.71 -10.25
C LEU A 23 -5.02 27.01 -9.72
N ARG A 24 -5.64 27.58 -8.69
CA ARG A 24 -5.05 28.68 -7.94
C ARG A 24 -4.08 28.11 -6.93
N ILE A 25 -2.79 28.26 -7.20
CA ILE A 25 -1.72 27.69 -6.38
C ILE A 25 -1.03 28.79 -5.60
N LYS A 26 -0.91 28.59 -4.30
CA LYS A 26 0.00 29.34 -3.44
C LYS A 26 1.35 28.62 -3.43
N LEU A 27 2.39 29.38 -3.76
CA LEU A 27 3.77 28.90 -3.81
C LEU A 27 4.52 29.47 -2.61
N THR A 28 5.16 28.58 -1.86
CA THR A 28 5.84 28.95 -0.61
C THR A 28 7.36 28.96 -0.81
N GLY A 29 7.94 30.17 -0.88
CA GLY A 29 9.39 30.41 -0.96
C GLY A 29 9.87 31.32 0.19
N GLU A 30 10.75 32.30 -0.10
CA GLU A 30 11.07 33.39 0.84
C GLU A 30 9.90 34.39 1.00
N GLN A 31 9.02 34.45 0.00
CA GLN A 31 7.77 35.20 -0.01
C GLN A 31 6.66 34.28 -0.50
N GLU A 32 5.42 34.60 -0.13
CA GLU A 32 4.23 33.91 -0.61
C GLU A 32 3.71 34.58 -1.88
N PHE A 33 3.49 33.80 -2.93
CA PHE A 33 2.94 34.28 -4.19
C PHE A 33 1.89 33.30 -4.71
N TYR A 34 0.88 33.84 -5.40
CA TYR A 34 -0.20 33.06 -5.97
C TYR A 34 -0.05 33.06 -7.47
N VAL A 35 -0.32 31.90 -8.08
CA VAL A 35 -0.35 31.72 -9.51
C VAL A 35 -1.62 31.01 -9.92
N LEU A 36 -2.05 31.27 -11.15
CA LEU A 36 -3.06 30.47 -11.84
C LEU A 36 -2.35 29.53 -12.78
N TRP A 37 -2.53 28.23 -12.54
CA TRP A 37 -2.02 27.18 -13.39
C TRP A 37 -3.16 26.63 -14.24
N GLU A 38 -3.12 26.92 -15.54
CA GLU A 38 -4.07 26.38 -16.53
C GLU A 38 -3.92 24.86 -16.65
N ILE A 39 -5.04 24.16 -16.46
CA ILE A 39 -5.15 22.71 -16.57
C ILE A 39 -6.24 22.35 -17.58
N ASP A 40 -6.11 21.16 -18.17
CA ASP A 40 -7.10 20.62 -19.09
C ASP A 40 -8.41 20.22 -18.37
N CYS A 41 -9.49 20.12 -19.16
CA CYS A 41 -10.82 19.84 -18.64
C CYS A 41 -10.99 18.44 -18.01
N GLU A 42 -10.20 17.44 -18.45
CA GLU A 42 -10.23 16.08 -17.91
C GLU A 42 -9.69 16.11 -16.48
N THR A 43 -8.47 16.65 -16.30
CA THR A 43 -7.86 16.80 -14.98
C THR A 43 -8.71 17.68 -14.06
N ALA A 44 -9.27 18.79 -14.57
CA ALA A 44 -10.14 19.67 -13.79
C ALA A 44 -11.42 18.97 -13.31
N GLY A 45 -12.01 18.10 -14.15
CA GLY A 45 -13.16 17.29 -13.78
C GLY A 45 -12.84 16.34 -12.62
N ASN A 46 -11.68 15.70 -12.66
CA ASN A 46 -11.23 14.78 -11.61
C ASN A 46 -11.01 15.51 -10.28
N PHE A 47 -10.46 16.73 -10.32
CA PHE A 47 -10.32 17.60 -9.16
C PHE A 47 -11.67 18.01 -8.53
N THR A 48 -12.67 18.35 -9.35
CA THR A 48 -13.95 18.90 -8.87
C THR A 48 -14.74 17.87 -8.04
N ASN A 49 -14.52 16.58 -8.28
CA ASN A 49 -15.21 15.50 -7.56
C ASN A 49 -14.61 15.17 -6.19
N ILE A 50 -13.38 15.64 -5.91
CA ILE A 50 -12.59 15.24 -4.73
C ILE A 50 -12.13 16.42 -3.88
N PHE A 51 -12.18 17.64 -4.43
CA PHE A 51 -11.73 18.85 -3.76
C PHE A 51 -12.90 19.62 -3.16
N GLU A 52 -12.93 19.72 -1.84
CA GLU A 52 -13.90 20.53 -1.10
C GLU A 52 -13.20 21.70 -0.40
N ILE A 53 -13.45 22.93 -0.84
CA ILE A 53 -12.97 24.12 -0.11
C ILE A 53 -13.84 24.28 1.13
N ASP A 54 -13.34 23.80 2.27
CA ASP A 54 -13.99 23.98 3.56
C ASP A 54 -13.34 25.08 4.43
N GLY A 55 -12.19 25.61 3.99
CA GLY A 55 -11.43 26.65 4.69
C GLY A 55 -10.70 26.18 5.95
N TYR A 56 -10.81 24.90 6.30
CA TYR A 56 -10.15 24.29 7.46
C TYR A 56 -8.94 23.47 7.05
N HIS A 57 -8.99 22.84 5.88
CA HIS A 57 -7.90 22.00 5.38
C HIS A 57 -6.92 22.77 4.51
N LYS A 58 -5.65 22.39 4.59
CA LYS A 58 -4.63 22.76 3.63
C LYS A 58 -4.50 21.66 2.60
N TYR A 59 -4.45 22.04 1.34
CA TYR A 59 -4.32 21.10 0.22
C TYR A 59 -2.98 21.31 -0.45
N ARG A 60 -2.14 20.29 -0.45
CA ARG A 60 -0.80 20.36 -1.03
C ARG A 60 -0.71 19.43 -2.22
N LEU A 61 -0.47 19.97 -3.41
CA LEU A 61 -0.28 19.18 -4.62
C LEU A 61 1.08 18.50 -4.60
N SER A 62 1.09 17.22 -4.98
CA SER A 62 2.32 16.51 -5.26
C SER A 62 3.01 17.12 -6.48
N LEU A 63 4.34 17.17 -6.45
CA LEU A 63 5.19 17.53 -7.59
C LEU A 63 5.47 16.32 -8.51
N HIS A 64 4.72 15.24 -8.35
CA HIS A 64 4.96 13.96 -9.00
C HIS A 64 3.69 13.39 -9.65
N THR A 65 3.92 12.65 -10.73
CA THR A 65 2.91 11.82 -11.39
C THR A 65 3.49 10.42 -11.60
N ALA A 66 2.63 9.41 -11.58
CA ALA A 66 2.96 8.02 -11.89
C ALA A 66 2.07 7.53 -13.04
N PHE A 67 2.55 6.62 -13.88
CA PHE A 67 1.70 6.01 -14.89
C PHE A 67 1.05 4.75 -14.32
N ASP A 68 -0.28 4.70 -14.29
CA ASP A 68 -1.03 3.52 -13.87
C ASP A 68 -1.43 2.71 -15.10
N THR A 69 -0.87 1.51 -15.19
CA THR A 69 -1.10 0.57 -16.30
C THR A 69 -2.49 -0.06 -16.29
N SER A 70 -3.17 -0.10 -15.13
CA SER A 70 -4.51 -0.68 -14.98
C SER A 70 -5.59 0.20 -15.59
N VAL A 71 -5.44 1.52 -15.44
CA VAL A 71 -6.34 2.53 -16.01
C VAL A 71 -5.77 3.22 -17.25
N ASN A 72 -4.52 2.91 -17.63
CA ASN A 72 -3.81 3.49 -18.76
C ASN A 72 -3.81 5.04 -18.75
N GLN A 73 -3.62 5.61 -17.56
CA GLN A 73 -3.63 7.05 -17.30
C GLN A 73 -2.53 7.44 -16.30
N PHE A 74 -2.13 8.70 -16.28
CA PHE A 74 -1.27 9.20 -15.21
C PHE A 74 -2.09 9.45 -13.95
N ILE A 75 -1.50 9.19 -12.80
CA ILE A 75 -2.05 9.49 -11.48
C ILE A 75 -1.16 10.53 -10.82
N SER A 76 -1.78 11.54 -10.23
CA SER A 76 -1.18 12.52 -9.35
C SER A 76 -1.88 12.44 -7.99
N SER A 77 -1.37 13.17 -7.00
CA SER A 77 -2.01 13.24 -5.69
C SER A 77 -1.93 14.63 -5.08
N PHE A 78 -2.79 14.87 -4.09
CA PHE A 78 -2.63 15.96 -3.15
C PHE A 78 -2.83 15.46 -1.72
N THR A 79 -2.17 16.12 -0.78
CA THR A 79 -2.33 15.86 0.65
C THR A 79 -3.31 16.87 1.23
N LYS A 80 -4.38 16.37 1.84
CA LYS A 80 -5.37 17.14 2.61
C LYS A 80 -4.98 17.08 4.08
N THR A 81 -4.59 18.21 4.67
CA THR A 81 -4.14 18.28 6.08
C THR A 81 -5.08 19.12 6.92
N TYR A 82 -5.51 18.58 8.07
CA TYR A 82 -6.17 19.31 9.14
C TYR A 82 -5.51 19.02 10.48
N ARG A 83 -4.93 20.06 11.09
CA ARG A 83 -4.11 19.94 12.30
C ARG A 83 -2.99 18.91 12.08
N ASP A 84 -3.02 17.81 12.81
CA ASP A 84 -2.01 16.75 12.77
C ASP A 84 -2.44 15.54 11.91
N ILE A 85 -3.60 15.61 11.26
CA ILE A 85 -4.13 14.54 10.40
C ILE A 85 -3.91 14.93 8.94
N SER A 86 -3.33 14.02 8.15
CA SER A 86 -3.11 14.21 6.72
C SER A 86 -3.57 13.00 5.94
N ASP A 87 -4.42 13.23 4.94
CA ASP A 87 -4.92 12.20 4.02
C ASP A 87 -4.41 12.49 2.60
N ARG A 88 -3.77 11.50 1.97
CA ARG A 88 -3.35 11.61 0.57
C ARG A 88 -4.48 11.14 -0.34
N ILE A 89 -4.88 12.01 -1.26
CA ILE A 89 -5.95 11.77 -2.22
C ILE A 89 -5.34 11.69 -3.61
N TYR A 90 -5.55 10.56 -4.28
CA TYR A 90 -5.08 10.30 -5.63
C TYR A 90 -6.14 10.68 -6.67
N PHE A 91 -5.68 11.15 -7.83
CA PHE A 91 -6.55 11.49 -8.94
C PHE A 91 -5.84 11.20 -10.27
N THR A 92 -6.62 10.79 -11.27
CA THR A 92 -6.08 10.65 -12.63
C THR A 92 -5.90 12.02 -13.26
N CYS A 93 -4.82 12.18 -14.03
CA CYS A 93 -4.44 13.42 -14.67
C CYS A 93 -3.98 13.18 -16.10
N SER A 94 -4.14 14.19 -16.95
CA SER A 94 -3.75 14.11 -18.35
C SER A 94 -2.22 14.19 -18.52
N ASN A 95 -1.75 13.82 -19.72
CA ASN A 95 -0.36 14.05 -20.12
C ASN A 95 0.01 15.56 -20.13
N GLN A 96 -0.96 16.45 -20.39
CA GLN A 96 -0.75 17.89 -20.36
C GLN A 96 -0.49 18.39 -18.93
N TYR A 97 -1.24 17.88 -17.94
CA TYR A 97 -0.99 18.16 -16.53
C TYR A 97 0.40 17.66 -16.12
N LYS A 98 0.75 16.43 -16.49
CA LYS A 98 2.07 15.82 -16.24
C LYS A 98 3.23 16.68 -16.77
N ASN A 99 3.16 17.09 -18.04
CA ASN A 99 4.21 17.91 -18.67
C ASN A 99 4.29 19.33 -18.10
N SER A 100 3.15 19.94 -17.75
CA SER A 100 3.14 21.26 -17.11
C SER A 100 3.69 21.21 -15.69
N LEU A 101 3.38 20.17 -14.91
CA LEU A 101 3.96 19.93 -13.60
C LEU A 101 5.49 19.74 -13.66
N GLU A 102 5.98 18.96 -14.62
CA GLU A 102 7.44 18.79 -14.85
C GLU A 102 8.12 20.13 -15.16
N SER A 103 7.48 20.98 -15.96
CA SER A 103 7.98 22.31 -16.30
C SER A 103 8.00 23.26 -15.09
N ILE A 104 6.98 23.19 -14.22
CA ILE A 104 6.94 23.91 -12.94
C ILE A 104 8.06 23.42 -12.02
N LYS A 105 8.24 22.10 -11.89
CA LYS A 105 9.29 21.48 -11.06
C LYS A 105 10.70 21.91 -11.48
N ASN A 106 10.93 22.05 -12.78
CA ASN A 106 12.23 22.42 -13.35
C ASN A 106 12.50 23.94 -13.34
N SER A 107 11.54 24.76 -12.90
CA SER A 107 11.71 26.21 -12.83
C SER A 107 12.63 26.61 -11.66
N GLN A 108 13.72 27.32 -11.98
CA GLN A 108 14.75 27.70 -11.00
C GLN A 108 14.49 29.07 -10.37
N SER A 109 13.57 29.86 -10.93
CA SER A 109 13.20 31.18 -10.42
C SER A 109 11.74 31.53 -10.69
N ILE A 110 11.21 32.52 -9.97
CA ILE A 110 9.90 33.12 -10.25
C ILE A 110 9.80 33.61 -11.70
N THR A 111 10.89 34.17 -12.23
CA THR A 111 10.97 34.69 -13.60
C THR A 111 10.83 33.56 -14.62
N ASP A 112 11.35 32.36 -14.33
CA ASP A 112 11.20 31.20 -15.21
C ASP A 112 9.78 30.65 -15.16
N LEU A 113 9.17 30.65 -13.97
CA LEU A 113 7.78 30.25 -13.80
C LEU A 113 6.82 31.16 -14.59
N ASN A 114 7.07 32.48 -14.60
CA ASN A 114 6.25 33.45 -15.35
C ASN A 114 6.41 33.35 -16.88
N LYS A 115 7.42 32.62 -17.38
CA LYS A 115 7.59 32.35 -18.82
C LYS A 115 6.77 31.14 -19.28
N LEU A 116 6.27 30.33 -18.36
CA LEU A 116 5.50 29.14 -18.71
C LEU A 116 4.13 29.57 -19.27
N PRO A 117 3.74 29.11 -20.47
CA PRO A 117 2.54 29.62 -21.17
C PRO A 117 1.22 29.26 -20.46
N PHE A 118 1.26 28.33 -19.52
CA PHE A 118 0.11 27.87 -18.72
C PHE A 118 0.13 28.42 -17.28
N ILE A 119 1.09 29.30 -16.94
CA ILE A 119 1.14 29.99 -15.64
C ILE A 119 0.82 31.47 -15.86
N SER A 120 -0.11 31.99 -15.04
CA SER A 120 -0.35 33.43 -14.92
C SER A 120 -0.13 33.88 -13.48
N MET A 121 0.63 34.96 -13.28
CA MET A 121 0.76 35.66 -12.00
C MET A 121 -0.26 36.80 -11.85
N ASP A 122 -0.94 37.16 -12.94
CA ASP A 122 -1.96 38.19 -12.92
C ASP A 122 -3.32 37.57 -12.53
N LEU A 123 -3.64 37.69 -11.25
CA LEU A 123 -4.90 37.21 -10.69
C LEU A 123 -6.10 38.10 -11.08
N SER A 124 -5.86 39.26 -11.71
CA SER A 124 -6.91 40.23 -12.07
C SER A 124 -7.44 40.06 -13.49
N VAL A 125 -6.74 39.30 -14.35
CA VAL A 125 -7.05 39.14 -15.79
C VAL A 125 -8.15 38.11 -16.05
N HIS A 126 -8.52 37.31 -15.06
CA HIS A 126 -9.57 36.33 -15.22
C HIS A 126 -10.79 36.77 -14.41
N ASN A 127 -11.87 37.16 -15.11
CA ASN A 127 -13.21 37.27 -14.54
C ASN A 127 -13.69 35.87 -14.14
N VAL A 128 -13.12 35.36 -13.06
CA VAL A 128 -13.38 34.02 -12.55
C VAL A 128 -14.54 34.11 -11.60
N THR A 129 -15.64 33.47 -11.96
CA THR A 129 -16.57 32.94 -10.96
C THR A 129 -15.82 31.88 -10.17
N THR A 130 -15.42 32.21 -8.94
CA THR A 130 -15.14 31.18 -7.92
C THR A 130 -16.32 30.21 -7.96
N ILE A 131 -16.07 28.91 -7.89
CA ILE A 131 -17.14 27.94 -7.60
C ILE A 131 -17.54 28.16 -6.13
N GLU A 132 -18.17 29.31 -5.84
CA GLU A 132 -19.01 29.46 -4.67
C GLU A 132 -20.20 28.57 -4.95
N ASN A 133 -20.22 27.41 -4.30
CA ASN A 133 -21.37 26.54 -4.30
C ASN A 133 -22.63 27.36 -3.99
N ILE A 134 -23.42 27.59 -5.04
CA ILE A 134 -24.78 28.08 -4.99
C ILE A 134 -25.53 27.12 -4.06
N THR A 135 -25.71 27.47 -2.78
CA THR A 135 -26.95 28.04 -2.23
C THR A 135 -26.88 28.08 -0.69
N LYS A 136 -26.65 29.27 -0.11
CA LYS A 136 -27.30 29.62 1.16
C LYS A 136 -28.78 29.89 0.88
N LYS A 137 -29.62 28.84 0.82
CA LYS A 137 -31.08 28.96 1.08
C LYS A 137 -31.75 27.61 1.28
N ASN A 138 -31.63 27.08 2.50
CA ASN A 138 -32.78 26.79 3.35
C ASN A 138 -32.22 26.25 4.67
N ILE A 139 -32.05 27.15 5.64
CA ILE A 139 -32.02 26.76 7.04
C ILE A 139 -33.43 26.25 7.35
N VAL A 140 -33.62 24.95 7.19
CA VAL A 140 -34.50 24.18 8.05
C VAL A 140 -33.55 23.31 8.87
N THR A 141 -33.41 23.65 10.14
CA THR A 141 -32.80 22.79 11.12
C THR A 141 -33.52 21.44 11.12
N THR A 142 -32.89 20.39 10.60
CA THR A 142 -33.24 19.02 10.96
C THR A 142 -31.99 18.26 11.37
N THR A 143 -31.69 18.36 12.65
CA THR A 143 -31.03 17.30 13.41
C THR A 143 -31.80 15.99 13.17
N LYS A 144 -31.21 15.02 12.44
CA LYS A 144 -31.54 13.58 12.32
C LYS A 144 -31.54 13.10 10.86
N TYR A 145 -30.39 12.63 10.39
CA TYR A 145 -30.32 11.70 9.27
C TYR A 145 -29.36 10.54 9.61
N TYR A 146 -29.64 9.88 10.74
CA TYR A 146 -28.96 8.68 11.23
C TYR A 146 -29.98 7.70 11.84
N ASN A 147 -31.17 7.57 11.24
CA ASN A 147 -32.24 6.76 11.85
C ASN A 147 -33.18 6.00 10.89
N THR A 148 -32.90 5.98 9.59
CA THR A 148 -33.74 5.26 8.62
C THR A 148 -33.06 3.99 8.11
N ILE A 149 -31.76 4.04 7.79
CA ILE A 149 -31.01 2.87 7.28
C ILE A 149 -30.87 1.79 8.37
N THR A 150 -30.68 2.17 9.64
CA THR A 150 -30.63 1.23 10.76
C THR A 150 -31.95 0.48 10.97
N LYS A 151 -33.11 1.11 10.71
CA LYS A 151 -34.42 0.45 10.86
C LYS A 151 -34.70 -0.58 9.77
N TRP A 152 -34.29 -0.30 8.53
CA TRP A 152 -34.44 -1.25 7.42
C TRP A 152 -33.49 -2.44 7.54
N VAL A 153 -32.26 -2.21 8.02
CA VAL A 153 -31.29 -3.29 8.28
C VAL A 153 -31.75 -4.17 9.45
N ILE A 154 -32.26 -3.58 10.55
CA ILE A 154 -32.81 -4.35 11.67
C ILE A 154 -34.07 -5.13 11.23
N ALA A 155 -34.96 -4.53 10.43
CA ALA A 155 -36.15 -5.22 9.92
C ALA A 155 -35.78 -6.40 8.99
N MET A 156 -34.78 -6.23 8.12
CA MET A 156 -34.28 -7.30 7.24
C MET A 156 -33.65 -8.46 8.03
N ILE A 157 -32.83 -8.15 9.05
CA ILE A 157 -32.25 -9.16 9.94
C ILE A 157 -33.35 -9.90 10.71
N SER A 158 -34.42 -9.21 11.12
CA SER A 158 -35.57 -9.81 11.83
C SER A 158 -36.33 -10.81 10.95
N VAL A 159 -36.54 -10.49 9.67
CA VAL A 159 -37.24 -11.37 8.71
C VAL A 159 -36.40 -12.61 8.40
N VAL A 160 -35.08 -12.46 8.24
CA VAL A 160 -34.16 -13.60 8.00
C VAL A 160 -34.12 -14.52 9.22
N LEU A 161 -34.04 -13.96 10.44
CA LEU A 161 -34.09 -14.75 11.68
C LEU A 161 -35.44 -15.47 11.84
N PHE A 162 -36.56 -14.84 11.45
CA PHE A 162 -37.88 -15.47 11.50
C PHE A 162 -38.00 -16.65 10.52
N ILE A 163 -37.46 -16.51 9.29
CA ILE A 163 -37.43 -17.60 8.31
C ILE A 163 -36.57 -18.77 8.81
N ILE A 164 -35.41 -18.49 9.41
CA ILE A 164 -34.55 -19.51 10.01
C ILE A 164 -35.26 -20.22 11.17
N PHE A 165 -35.99 -19.48 12.02
CA PHE A 165 -36.72 -20.06 13.14
C PHE A 165 -37.89 -20.95 12.69
N VAL A 166 -38.63 -20.56 11.65
CA VAL A 166 -39.69 -21.38 11.05
C VAL A 166 -39.12 -22.63 10.36
N TYR A 167 -37.96 -22.51 9.70
CA TYR A 167 -37.29 -23.65 9.08
C TYR A 167 -36.78 -24.66 10.12
N LEU A 168 -36.24 -24.19 11.24
CA LEU A 168 -35.80 -25.03 12.35
C LEU A 168 -36.97 -25.71 13.10
N ASP A 169 -38.11 -25.03 13.29
CA ASP A 169 -39.32 -25.64 13.88
C ASP A 169 -39.95 -26.70 12.96
N HIS A 170 -39.92 -26.49 11.64
CA HIS A 170 -40.40 -27.48 10.68
C HIS A 170 -39.48 -28.72 10.61
N HIS A 171 -38.16 -28.55 10.75
CA HIS A 171 -37.22 -29.68 10.75
C HIS A 171 -37.24 -30.48 12.07
N SER A 172 -37.58 -29.83 13.19
CA SER A 172 -37.77 -30.46 14.49
C SER A 172 -38.96 -31.44 14.53
N LYS A 173 -40.04 -31.16 13.77
CA LYS A 173 -41.26 -31.98 13.75
C LYS A 173 -41.22 -33.20 12.83
N THR A 174 -40.17 -33.39 12.03
CA THR A 174 -40.05 -34.54 11.10
C THR A 174 -39.16 -35.69 11.59
N THR A 175 -38.63 -35.62 12.81
CA THR A 175 -37.80 -36.70 13.41
C THR A 175 -38.43 -37.27 14.67
N THR A 176 -39.66 -37.76 14.56
CA THR A 176 -40.18 -38.80 15.45
C THR A 176 -41.05 -39.75 14.64
N ASN A 177 -40.43 -40.78 14.05
CA ASN A 177 -41.02 -42.12 13.98
C ASN A 177 -40.10 -43.13 13.26
N LYS A 178 -39.96 -44.28 13.94
CA LYS A 178 -39.58 -45.61 13.47
C LYS A 178 -38.10 -46.01 13.44
N SER A 179 -37.78 -46.67 14.55
CA SER A 179 -36.86 -47.78 14.77
C SER A 179 -36.72 -48.82 13.64
N THR A 180 -35.52 -49.44 13.66
CA THR A 180 -35.20 -50.85 13.37
C THR A 180 -35.51 -51.41 11.97
N THR A 181 -34.47 -51.77 11.21
CA THR A 181 -33.92 -53.15 11.13
C THR A 181 -32.69 -53.21 10.22
N ALA A 182 -31.70 -54.01 10.62
CA ALA A 182 -30.53 -54.40 9.85
C ALA A 182 -30.89 -55.32 8.66
N ILE A 183 -29.98 -55.49 7.69
CA ILE A 183 -29.45 -56.77 7.16
C ILE A 183 -28.83 -56.60 5.73
N VAL A 184 -27.51 -56.82 5.67
CA VAL A 184 -26.77 -57.73 4.76
C VAL A 184 -26.71 -57.46 3.25
N SER A 185 -25.48 -57.10 2.84
CA SER A 185 -24.62 -57.69 1.79
C SER A 185 -25.02 -57.77 0.31
N ASN A 186 -24.01 -57.35 -0.47
CA ASN A 186 -23.32 -58.10 -1.52
C ASN A 186 -23.68 -57.88 -3.00
N SER A 187 -22.60 -57.93 -3.79
CA SER A 187 -22.50 -58.12 -5.25
C SER A 187 -23.10 -56.99 -6.11
N GLY A 188 -22.38 -56.31 -7.00
CA GLY A 188 -21.22 -56.71 -7.80
C GLY A 188 -21.67 -57.14 -9.19
N PHE A 189 -21.62 -56.25 -10.19
CA PHE A 189 -21.36 -56.62 -11.60
C PHE A 189 -21.11 -55.40 -12.51
N LYS A 190 -19.88 -55.33 -13.03
CA LYS A 190 -19.49 -55.26 -14.46
C LYS A 190 -20.12 -54.20 -15.39
N MET A 191 -19.35 -53.14 -15.63
CA MET A 191 -18.60 -52.82 -16.86
C MET A 191 -19.18 -53.20 -18.26
N ILE A 192 -18.84 -52.33 -19.25
CA ILE A 192 -18.85 -52.48 -20.74
C ILE A 192 -20.14 -51.86 -21.35
N THR A 193 -20.17 -50.90 -22.31
CA THR A 193 -19.22 -50.41 -23.34
C THR A 193 -19.65 -49.03 -23.89
N ASN A 194 -18.66 -48.32 -24.42
CA ASN A 194 -18.69 -47.25 -25.43
C ASN A 194 -19.85 -47.28 -26.46
N LEU A 195 -20.29 -46.10 -26.93
CA LEU A 195 -19.95 -45.59 -28.28
C LEU A 195 -20.47 -44.15 -28.54
N SER A 196 -19.49 -43.27 -28.82
CA SER A 196 -19.41 -42.26 -29.90
C SER A 196 -20.47 -41.18 -30.15
N LYS A 197 -19.93 -39.95 -30.26
CA LYS A 197 -20.23 -38.84 -31.20
C LYS A 197 -21.51 -38.02 -30.98
N ILE A 198 -21.35 -36.72 -30.71
CA ILE A 198 -21.57 -35.62 -31.68
C ILE A 198 -21.17 -34.24 -31.05
N GLU A 199 -20.25 -33.58 -31.76
CA GLU A 199 -20.03 -32.14 -32.04
C GLU A 199 -19.98 -31.01 -30.98
N ARG A 200 -18.77 -30.40 -30.94
CA ARG A 200 -18.41 -28.96 -31.07
C ARG A 200 -19.18 -27.89 -30.27
N SER A 201 -18.47 -27.24 -29.34
CA SER A 201 -18.16 -25.79 -29.42
C SER A 201 -17.16 -25.33 -28.33
N ASN A 202 -16.08 -24.67 -28.78
CA ASN A 202 -15.26 -23.62 -28.13
C ASN A 202 -14.58 -23.94 -26.77
N VAL A 203 -13.29 -24.28 -26.74
CA VAL A 203 -12.09 -23.40 -26.77
C VAL A 203 -11.99 -22.44 -25.57
N ILE A 204 -11.26 -22.87 -24.53
CA ILE A 204 -10.21 -22.06 -23.90
C ILE A 204 -8.99 -22.98 -23.79
N SER A 205 -8.03 -22.78 -24.69
CA SER A 205 -6.73 -23.42 -24.71
C SER A 205 -5.70 -22.51 -24.03
N THR A 206 -4.73 -23.16 -23.36
CA THR A 206 -3.35 -22.69 -23.13
C THR A 206 -3.22 -21.43 -22.27
N ILE A 207 -2.90 -21.54 -20.97
CA ILE A 207 -1.52 -21.74 -20.47
C ILE A 207 -0.51 -21.08 -21.41
N THR A 208 -0.20 -19.82 -21.13
CA THR A 208 1.02 -19.17 -21.57
C THR A 208 1.85 -18.88 -20.33
N ILE A 209 2.84 -19.75 -20.10
CA ILE A 209 3.96 -19.52 -19.21
C ILE A 209 5.05 -18.88 -20.09
N GLU A 210 5.23 -17.57 -19.96
CA GLU A 210 6.39 -16.81 -20.45
C GLU A 210 6.53 -15.63 -19.46
N ASN A 211 7.63 -15.34 -18.77
CA ASN A 211 9.01 -15.77 -18.89
C ASN A 211 9.60 -16.05 -17.50
N VAL A 212 10.43 -17.09 -17.45
CA VAL A 212 11.30 -17.42 -16.31
C VAL A 212 12.51 -16.50 -16.38
N ASP A 213 12.50 -15.44 -15.58
CA ASP A 213 13.74 -14.79 -15.14
C ASP A 213 14.19 -15.48 -13.85
N THR A 214 15.29 -16.23 -13.95
CA THR A 214 15.80 -17.01 -12.85
C THR A 214 16.44 -16.13 -11.78
N LYS A 215 15.85 -16.13 -10.58
CA LYS A 215 16.61 -16.20 -9.34
C LYS A 215 16.13 -17.40 -8.49
N PRO A 216 17.03 -18.25 -7.96
CA PRO A 216 16.65 -19.57 -7.47
C PRO A 216 16.24 -19.51 -6.00
N SER A 217 14.94 -19.45 -5.73
CA SER A 217 14.37 -20.27 -4.68
C SER A 217 12.90 -20.48 -5.00
N GLY A 218 12.39 -21.70 -4.91
CA GLY A 218 10.96 -21.98 -5.05
C GLY A 218 10.10 -21.36 -3.94
N LEU A 219 10.63 -20.37 -3.21
CA LEU A 219 9.93 -19.71 -2.12
C LEU A 219 8.80 -18.85 -2.68
N PRO A 220 7.65 -18.86 -2.02
CA PRO A 220 6.52 -18.03 -2.40
C PRO A 220 6.83 -16.54 -2.21
N TYR A 221 6.40 -15.69 -3.14
CA TYR A 221 6.60 -14.24 -3.08
C TYR A 221 5.37 -13.47 -3.55
N ILE A 222 5.30 -12.20 -3.15
CA ILE A 222 4.39 -11.19 -3.68
C ILE A 222 5.22 -10.00 -4.18
N THR A 223 4.94 -9.55 -5.39
CA THR A 223 5.53 -8.33 -5.93
C THR A 223 4.80 -7.11 -5.38
N ILE A 224 5.54 -6.20 -4.76
CA ILE A 224 5.06 -4.90 -4.34
C ILE A 224 5.03 -3.99 -5.55
N VAL A 225 3.86 -3.45 -5.88
CA VAL A 225 3.68 -2.52 -7.01
C VAL A 225 3.52 -1.08 -6.55
N ASP A 226 2.94 -0.89 -5.37
CA ASP A 226 2.68 0.43 -4.81
C ASP A 226 3.95 1.02 -4.20
N SER A 227 4.09 2.34 -4.29
CA SER A 227 5.18 3.09 -3.66
C SER A 227 5.11 3.05 -2.14
N LEU A 228 3.94 2.77 -1.56
CA LEU A 228 3.70 2.66 -0.13
C LEU A 228 2.74 1.51 0.16
N THR A 229 3.21 0.51 0.91
CA THR A 229 2.46 -0.71 1.20
C THR A 229 2.37 -0.96 2.71
N TYR A 230 1.17 -1.24 3.20
CA TYR A 230 0.91 -1.63 4.60
C TYR A 230 0.38 -3.06 4.75
N SER A 231 -0.15 -3.63 3.68
CA SER A 231 -0.85 -4.91 3.67
C SER A 231 -0.63 -5.63 2.35
N ILE A 232 -0.94 -6.92 2.32
CA ILE A 232 -0.87 -7.76 1.14
C ILE A 232 -2.22 -8.47 0.92
N PRO A 233 -2.44 -9.17 -0.20
CA PRO A 233 -3.70 -9.88 -0.44
C PRO A 233 -4.03 -10.91 0.66
N GLU A 234 -5.33 -11.10 0.90
CA GLU A 234 -5.85 -12.13 1.79
C GLU A 234 -5.39 -13.54 1.38
N GLY A 235 -5.22 -14.42 2.36
CA GLY A 235 -4.62 -15.76 2.18
C GLY A 235 -3.09 -15.77 2.24
N TYR A 236 -2.45 -14.60 2.29
CA TYR A 236 -1.00 -14.45 2.40
C TYR A 236 -0.58 -13.76 3.70
N VAL A 237 0.66 -14.02 4.13
CA VAL A 237 1.32 -13.34 5.26
C VAL A 237 2.78 -13.08 4.91
N ALA A 238 3.28 -11.88 5.17
CA ALA A 238 4.71 -11.59 5.07
C ALA A 238 5.33 -11.51 6.47
N LEU A 239 6.34 -12.34 6.74
CA LEU A 239 7.18 -12.22 7.93
C LEU A 239 8.36 -11.31 7.59
N THR A 240 8.50 -10.21 8.32
CA THR A 240 9.53 -9.20 8.05
C THR A 240 10.41 -8.96 9.27
N PHE A 241 11.71 -8.76 9.05
CA PHE A 241 12.73 -8.71 10.11
C PHE A 241 13.58 -7.44 9.96
N ASP A 242 13.51 -6.56 10.96
CA ASP A 242 14.22 -5.28 10.98
C ASP A 242 15.50 -5.35 11.82
N ASP A 243 16.31 -4.28 11.74
CA ASP A 243 17.55 -4.02 12.47
C ASP A 243 18.75 -4.94 12.19
N GLY A 244 18.57 -5.92 11.32
CA GLY A 244 19.63 -6.80 10.87
C GLY A 244 20.67 -6.11 9.96
N PRO A 245 21.66 -6.87 9.45
CA PRO A 245 22.01 -8.19 9.94
C PRO A 245 22.61 -8.13 11.35
N SER A 246 22.38 -9.17 12.13
CA SER A 246 22.94 -9.36 13.47
C SER A 246 23.46 -10.79 13.62
N LYS A 247 23.88 -11.16 14.84
CA LYS A 247 24.22 -12.56 15.17
C LYS A 247 23.03 -13.53 15.04
N TYR A 248 21.81 -13.03 14.87
CA TYR A 248 20.58 -13.83 14.78
C TYR A 248 20.13 -14.07 13.33
N THR A 249 20.59 -13.28 12.36
CA THR A 249 20.15 -13.34 10.95
C THR A 249 20.22 -14.76 10.37
N MET A 250 21.35 -15.45 10.55
CA MET A 250 21.53 -16.80 9.98
C MET A 250 20.57 -17.81 10.60
N ALA A 251 20.34 -17.75 11.92
CA ALA A 251 19.41 -18.64 12.60
C ALA A 251 17.95 -18.40 12.17
N ILE A 252 17.56 -17.14 11.97
CA ILE A 252 16.24 -16.81 11.41
C ILE A 252 16.12 -17.37 9.99
N THR A 253 17.14 -17.17 9.16
CA THR A 253 17.20 -17.68 7.78
C THR A 253 17.08 -19.21 7.73
N ASP A 254 17.77 -19.91 8.63
CA ASP A 254 17.74 -21.37 8.73
C ASP A 254 16.35 -21.90 9.12
N ILE A 255 15.68 -21.23 10.06
CA ILE A 255 14.30 -21.58 10.44
C ILE A 255 13.38 -21.41 9.24
N LEU A 256 13.36 -20.23 8.61
CA LEU A 256 12.50 -20.00 7.43
C LEU A 256 12.74 -21.05 6.34
N LYS A 257 14.00 -21.44 6.14
CA LYS A 257 14.41 -22.42 5.12
C LYS A 257 13.93 -23.82 5.48
N GLN A 258 14.03 -24.20 6.75
CA GLN A 258 13.55 -25.49 7.25
C GLN A 258 12.04 -25.67 7.00
N TYR A 259 11.27 -24.58 7.05
CA TYR A 259 9.82 -24.60 6.80
C TYR A 259 9.45 -24.31 5.33
N GLU A 260 10.42 -24.03 4.47
CA GLU A 260 10.22 -23.68 3.05
C GLU A 260 9.26 -22.50 2.84
N VAL A 261 9.33 -21.50 3.72
CA VAL A 261 8.48 -20.30 3.70
C VAL A 261 9.26 -19.06 3.30
N GLY A 262 8.54 -18.04 2.81
CA GLY A 262 9.17 -16.74 2.53
C GLY A 262 9.51 -15.93 3.80
N GLY A 263 10.30 -14.88 3.62
CA GLY A 263 10.66 -13.88 4.62
C GLY A 263 11.43 -12.71 3.98
N THR A 264 11.25 -11.51 4.54
CA THR A 264 11.91 -10.29 4.04
C THR A 264 12.70 -9.62 5.14
N PHE A 265 13.96 -9.29 4.86
CA PHE A 265 14.87 -8.68 5.84
C PHE A 265 15.14 -7.22 5.48
N PHE A 266 14.91 -6.30 6.40
CA PHE A 266 15.25 -4.88 6.25
C PHE A 266 16.53 -4.59 7.03
N PHE A 267 17.62 -4.39 6.31
CA PHE A 267 18.95 -4.27 6.91
C PHE A 267 19.41 -2.82 7.07
N LEU A 268 20.04 -2.54 8.22
CA LEU A 268 20.78 -1.31 8.45
C LEU A 268 22.09 -1.34 7.66
N GLY A 269 22.40 -0.25 6.95
CA GLY A 269 23.64 -0.12 6.18
C GLY A 269 24.90 -0.30 7.02
N ILE A 270 24.92 0.24 8.25
CA ILE A 270 26.03 0.07 9.21
C ILE A 270 26.25 -1.41 9.59
N ASN A 271 25.17 -2.20 9.65
CA ASN A 271 25.23 -3.60 10.04
C ASN A 271 25.61 -4.48 8.84
N ALA A 272 25.03 -4.20 7.67
CA ALA A 272 25.39 -4.84 6.41
C ALA A 272 26.89 -4.72 6.12
N LYS A 273 27.47 -3.53 6.36
CA LYS A 273 28.92 -3.30 6.24
C LYS A 273 29.76 -4.15 7.19
N LYS A 274 29.27 -4.41 8.41
CA LYS A 274 29.99 -5.19 9.43
C LYS A 274 29.85 -6.70 9.22
N LEU A 275 28.69 -7.14 8.73
CA LEU A 275 28.34 -8.56 8.57
C LEU A 275 27.93 -8.89 7.12
N PRO A 276 28.77 -8.61 6.11
CA PRO A 276 28.42 -8.81 4.71
C PRO A 276 28.15 -10.28 4.36
N ASP A 277 28.75 -11.21 5.10
CA ASP A 277 28.52 -12.64 4.90
C ASP A 277 27.13 -13.08 5.38
N HIS A 278 26.52 -12.37 6.33
CA HIS A 278 25.14 -12.63 6.75
C HIS A 278 24.16 -12.16 5.67
N VAL A 279 24.41 -11.00 5.07
CA VAL A 279 23.63 -10.48 3.94
C VAL A 279 23.70 -11.45 2.75
N ARG A 280 24.90 -11.92 2.39
CA ARG A 280 25.07 -12.96 1.34
C ARG A 280 24.37 -14.26 1.70
N TYR A 281 24.38 -14.65 2.97
CA TYR A 281 23.69 -15.86 3.41
C TYR A 281 22.17 -15.75 3.19
N VAL A 282 21.55 -14.64 3.60
CA VAL A 282 20.12 -14.39 3.36
C VAL A 282 19.80 -14.42 1.88
N GLN A 283 20.58 -13.69 1.08
CA GLN A 283 20.37 -13.59 -0.36
C GLN A 283 20.52 -14.95 -1.07
N SER A 284 21.58 -15.71 -0.76
CA SER A 284 21.87 -17.00 -1.40
C SER A 284 20.86 -18.09 -1.05
N ASN A 285 20.08 -17.90 0.03
CA ASN A 285 18.96 -18.77 0.38
C ASN A 285 17.62 -18.27 -0.19
N GLY A 286 17.61 -17.20 -1.00
CA GLY A 286 16.44 -16.77 -1.78
C GLY A 286 15.47 -15.84 -1.05
N TYR A 287 15.86 -15.28 0.09
CA TYR A 287 15.05 -14.30 0.81
C TYR A 287 15.23 -12.89 0.26
N SER A 288 14.16 -12.11 0.35
CA SER A 288 14.18 -10.70 -0.05
C SER A 288 14.91 -9.85 0.96
N ILE A 289 15.65 -8.86 0.46
CA ILE A 289 16.41 -7.90 1.28
C ILE A 289 15.99 -6.49 0.87
N GLY A 290 15.56 -5.71 1.87
CA GLY A 290 15.34 -4.27 1.77
C GLY A 290 16.34 -3.49 2.62
N SER A 291 16.35 -2.17 2.44
CA SER A 291 17.10 -1.24 3.28
C SER A 291 16.26 -0.72 4.44
N HIS A 292 16.88 -0.58 5.62
CA HIS A 292 16.28 0.02 6.82
C HIS A 292 16.96 1.33 7.23
N SER A 293 17.48 2.10 6.26
CA SER A 293 18.37 3.26 6.44
C SER A 293 19.83 2.89 6.76
N MET A 294 20.70 3.90 6.86
CA MET A 294 22.12 3.68 7.13
C MET A 294 22.34 3.32 8.59
N ASP A 295 21.76 4.08 9.53
CA ASP A 295 22.08 4.00 10.96
C ASP A 295 20.87 4.05 11.91
N HIS A 296 19.65 3.85 11.40
CA HIS A 296 18.41 3.90 12.18
C HIS A 296 18.01 5.32 12.66
N SER A 297 18.52 6.36 11.98
CA SER A 297 18.08 7.74 12.20
C SER A 297 16.61 7.93 11.83
N GLU A 298 15.90 8.75 12.63
CA GLU A 298 14.53 9.14 12.34
C GLU A 298 14.47 10.05 11.11
N MET A 299 14.12 9.46 9.97
CA MET A 299 14.16 10.09 8.65
C MET A 299 13.47 11.45 8.61
N THR A 300 12.30 11.56 9.24
CA THR A 300 11.46 12.76 9.24
C THR A 300 12.07 13.97 9.94
N LYS A 301 13.10 13.77 10.79
CA LYS A 301 13.83 14.81 11.50
C LYS A 301 15.11 15.26 10.80
N LEU A 302 15.50 14.58 9.73
CA LEU A 302 16.72 14.86 8.98
C LEU A 302 16.49 15.91 7.89
N SER A 303 17.56 16.56 7.44
CA SER A 303 17.53 17.36 6.21
C SER A 303 17.32 16.46 5.00
N ILE A 304 16.81 17.02 3.89
CA ILE A 304 16.60 16.27 2.64
C ILE A 304 17.89 15.56 2.17
N GLU A 305 19.04 16.22 2.28
CA GLU A 305 20.33 15.62 1.91
C GLU A 305 20.69 14.45 2.83
N ALA A 306 20.49 14.59 4.14
CA ALA A 306 20.74 13.52 5.10
C ALA A 306 19.77 12.34 4.89
N GLN A 307 18.48 12.60 4.60
CA GLN A 307 17.51 11.56 4.23
C GLN A 307 17.95 10.79 2.97
N LYS A 308 18.39 11.49 1.92
CA LYS A 308 18.94 10.85 0.71
C LYS A 308 20.17 10.00 1.01
N ASN A 309 21.08 10.50 1.84
CA ASN A 309 22.27 9.75 2.22
C ASN A 309 21.91 8.48 3.02
N GLN A 310 20.96 8.57 3.95
CA GLN A 310 20.46 7.40 4.70
C GLN A 310 19.90 6.31 3.78
N LEU A 311 19.12 6.70 2.77
CA LEU A 311 18.52 5.77 1.80
C LEU A 311 19.56 5.20 0.82
N LEU A 312 20.29 6.07 0.13
CA LEU A 312 21.15 5.66 -0.99
C LEU A 312 22.41 4.94 -0.53
N GLN A 313 23.02 5.39 0.57
CA GLN A 313 24.24 4.77 1.06
C GLN A 313 24.00 3.36 1.61
N SER A 314 22.92 3.18 2.35
CA SER A 314 22.55 1.87 2.91
C SER A 314 22.23 0.87 1.81
N SER A 315 21.39 1.27 0.85
CA SER A 315 21.02 0.44 -0.28
C SER A 315 22.23 0.09 -1.13
N LYS A 316 23.09 1.08 -1.44
CA LYS A 316 24.33 0.83 -2.20
C LYS A 316 25.26 -0.18 -1.52
N ILE A 317 25.40 -0.12 -0.19
CA ILE A 317 26.19 -1.11 0.56
C ILE A 317 25.61 -2.52 0.39
N ILE A 318 24.29 -2.65 0.52
CA ILE A 318 23.61 -3.93 0.37
C ILE A 318 23.77 -4.44 -1.07
N GLU A 319 23.51 -3.61 -2.08
CA GLU A 319 23.69 -3.92 -3.51
C GLU A 319 25.13 -4.33 -3.84
N ASP A 320 26.13 -3.68 -3.24
CA ASP A 320 27.52 -4.04 -3.46
C ASP A 320 27.86 -5.42 -2.87
N ILE A 321 27.14 -5.85 -1.83
CA ILE A 321 27.28 -7.17 -1.22
C ILE A 321 26.53 -8.24 -2.00
N THR A 322 25.28 -7.94 -2.40
CA THR A 322 24.34 -8.86 -3.05
C THR A 322 24.55 -8.96 -4.56
N LYS A 323 25.05 -7.90 -5.19
CA LYS A 323 25.08 -7.72 -6.65
C LYS A 323 23.69 -7.66 -7.28
N GLU A 324 22.71 -7.24 -6.51
CA GLU A 324 21.32 -7.05 -6.94
C GLU A 324 20.80 -5.72 -6.44
N GLU A 325 19.93 -5.11 -7.24
CA GLU A 325 19.24 -3.88 -6.90
C GLU A 325 18.39 -4.04 -5.64
N VAL A 326 18.43 -3.04 -4.76
CA VAL A 326 17.61 -2.99 -3.56
C VAL A 326 16.50 -1.97 -3.77
N VAL A 327 15.28 -2.45 -3.96
CA VAL A 327 14.11 -1.59 -4.24
C VAL A 327 13.19 -1.40 -3.03
N LEU A 328 13.29 -2.26 -2.02
CA LEU A 328 12.44 -2.19 -0.83
C LEU A 328 13.11 -1.33 0.24
N PHE A 329 12.35 -0.42 0.82
CA PHE A 329 12.79 0.41 1.94
C PHE A 329 11.75 0.41 3.05
N ARG A 330 12.20 0.30 4.30
CA ARG A 330 11.38 0.54 5.47
C ARG A 330 12.01 1.67 6.29
N PRO A 331 11.32 2.80 6.50
CA PRO A 331 11.85 3.87 7.34
C PRO A 331 11.91 3.42 8.80
N PRO A 332 12.98 3.77 9.55
CA PRO A 332 13.02 3.59 11.00
C PRO A 332 11.79 4.17 11.69
N TYR A 333 11.30 3.47 12.71
CA TYR A 333 10.09 3.80 13.48
C TYR A 333 8.78 3.79 12.69
N GLY A 334 8.81 3.47 11.39
CA GLY A 334 7.67 3.61 10.49
C GLY A 334 7.33 5.07 10.17
N ASP A 335 8.22 6.00 10.53
CA ASP A 335 7.97 7.43 10.40
C ASP A 335 8.14 7.87 8.94
N VAL A 336 7.04 8.35 8.38
CA VAL A 336 6.97 8.85 7.02
C VAL A 336 6.42 10.27 7.03
N ASN A 337 7.03 11.13 6.23
CA ASN A 337 6.46 12.41 5.85
C ASN A 337 6.61 12.57 4.33
N GLU A 338 6.01 13.61 3.77
CA GLU A 338 6.05 13.84 2.32
C GLU A 338 7.47 13.95 1.77
N GLN A 339 8.43 14.52 2.52
CA GLN A 339 9.81 14.62 2.04
C GLN A 339 10.46 13.23 1.92
N VAL A 340 10.19 12.35 2.89
CA VAL A 340 10.65 10.96 2.88
C VAL A 340 10.01 10.20 1.71
N GLU A 341 8.70 10.35 1.51
CA GLU A 341 7.98 9.74 0.37
C GLU A 341 8.55 10.21 -0.97
N ASP A 342 8.77 11.52 -1.13
CA ASP A 342 9.31 12.09 -2.35
C ASP A 342 10.72 11.57 -2.62
N ILE A 343 11.58 11.50 -1.61
CA ILE A 343 12.93 10.95 -1.78
C ILE A 343 12.88 9.49 -2.22
N ILE A 344 12.04 8.69 -1.59
CA ILE A 344 11.91 7.26 -1.90
C ILE A 344 11.38 7.07 -3.31
N TYR A 345 10.31 7.77 -3.68
CA TYR A 345 9.74 7.74 -5.02
C TYR A 345 10.73 8.19 -6.10
N ASN A 346 11.46 9.29 -5.87
CA ASN A 346 12.43 9.82 -6.84
C ASN A 346 13.67 8.92 -7.05
N ASN A 347 13.87 7.92 -6.20
CA ASN A 347 14.95 6.95 -6.34
C ASN A 347 14.41 5.54 -6.61
N GLU A 348 13.15 5.41 -7.04
CA GLU A 348 12.52 4.15 -7.47
C GLU A 348 12.42 3.08 -6.36
N PHE A 349 12.48 3.51 -5.10
CA PHE A 349 12.23 2.65 -3.94
C PHE A 349 10.74 2.52 -3.65
N LYS A 350 10.38 1.44 -2.95
CA LYS A 350 9.03 1.16 -2.46
C LYS A 350 9.06 1.09 -0.94
N ILE A 351 8.19 1.87 -0.30
CA ILE A 351 8.02 1.85 1.15
C ILE A 351 7.20 0.63 1.54
N VAL A 352 7.76 -0.18 2.42
CA VAL A 352 7.07 -1.30 3.05
C VAL A 352 6.95 -1.05 4.54
N LEU A 353 5.73 -0.79 4.99
CA LEU A 353 5.38 -0.70 6.41
C LEU A 353 4.75 -2.01 6.87
N TRP A 354 3.94 -1.96 7.91
CA TRP A 354 3.29 -3.12 8.50
C TRP A 354 1.89 -2.75 8.99
N ASN A 355 1.00 -3.73 9.02
CA ASN A 355 -0.31 -3.63 9.65
C ASN A 355 -0.43 -4.55 10.88
N ARG A 356 0.62 -5.29 11.23
CA ARG A 356 0.73 -6.13 12.44
C ARG A 356 2.09 -5.93 13.09
N ASP A 357 2.09 -5.38 14.29
CA ASP A 357 3.29 -5.19 15.11
C ASP A 357 3.34 -6.24 16.21
N SER A 358 4.33 -7.12 16.17
CA SER A 358 4.49 -8.17 17.18
C SER A 358 4.86 -7.63 18.57
N GLU A 359 5.30 -6.37 18.63
CA GLU A 359 5.87 -5.72 19.81
C GLU A 359 6.98 -6.55 20.47
N ASP A 360 7.69 -7.35 19.68
CA ASP A 360 8.75 -8.26 20.15
C ASP A 360 9.88 -7.51 20.86
N TRP A 361 10.15 -6.27 20.43
CA TRP A 361 11.10 -5.35 21.07
C TRP A 361 10.72 -4.99 22.53
N LYS A 362 9.46 -5.18 22.95
CA LYS A 362 9.03 -4.97 24.34
C LYS A 362 9.20 -6.20 25.23
N THR A 363 9.58 -7.36 24.68
CA THR A 363 9.60 -8.61 25.46
C THR A 363 10.65 -9.63 25.04
N ASN A 364 11.26 -10.28 26.05
CA ASN A 364 12.11 -11.44 25.85
C ASN A 364 11.34 -12.78 25.94
N ASP A 365 10.01 -12.75 26.07
CA ASP A 365 9.16 -13.95 26.18
C ASP A 365 8.63 -14.35 24.81
N SER A 366 9.21 -15.40 24.22
CA SER A 366 8.80 -15.93 22.92
C SER A 366 7.34 -16.38 22.88
N ASN A 367 6.75 -16.78 24.01
CA ASN A 367 5.34 -17.17 24.03
C ASN A 367 4.42 -15.96 23.91
N LYS A 368 4.84 -14.76 24.33
CA LYS A 368 4.04 -13.54 24.11
C LYS A 368 4.02 -13.16 22.63
N ILE A 369 5.16 -13.23 21.96
CA ILE A 369 5.29 -12.99 20.52
C ILE A 369 4.41 -13.99 19.75
N PHE A 370 4.51 -15.28 20.07
CA PHE A 370 3.67 -16.30 19.46
C PHE A 370 2.17 -16.07 19.72
N LYS A 371 1.78 -15.76 20.96
CA LYS A 371 0.38 -15.48 21.31
C LYS A 371 -0.19 -14.31 20.54
N TYR A 372 0.58 -13.24 20.34
CA TYR A 372 0.16 -12.11 19.52
C TYR A 372 -0.26 -12.57 18.11
N VAL A 373 0.61 -13.32 17.42
CA VAL A 373 0.32 -13.79 16.05
C VAL A 373 -0.85 -14.78 16.04
N ARG A 374 -0.89 -15.70 17.00
CA ARG A 374 -1.95 -16.71 17.13
C ARG A 374 -3.32 -16.09 17.35
N ASP A 375 -3.41 -15.08 18.21
CA ASP A 375 -4.68 -14.50 18.67
C ASP A 375 -5.18 -13.36 17.75
N THR A 376 -4.41 -13.04 16.70
CA THR A 376 -4.73 -11.97 15.75
C THR A 376 -5.16 -12.53 14.39
N ASP A 377 -6.06 -11.82 13.71
CA ASP A 377 -6.31 -12.08 12.29
C ASP A 377 -5.16 -11.50 11.46
N VAL A 378 -4.43 -12.39 10.79
CA VAL A 378 -3.16 -12.08 10.11
C VAL A 378 -3.22 -12.37 8.62
N SER A 379 -4.37 -12.81 8.10
CA SER A 379 -4.55 -12.88 6.64
C SER A 379 -4.40 -11.47 6.04
N GLY A 380 -3.65 -11.35 4.94
CA GLY A 380 -3.34 -10.06 4.32
C GLY A 380 -2.33 -9.18 5.07
N SER A 381 -1.61 -9.75 6.05
CA SER A 381 -0.72 -8.97 6.90
C SER A 381 0.75 -8.96 6.46
N ILE A 382 1.40 -7.84 6.75
CA ILE A 382 2.84 -7.72 6.86
C ILE A 382 3.12 -7.60 8.36
N ILE A 383 3.81 -8.60 8.92
CA ILE A 383 4.14 -8.67 10.34
C ILE A 383 5.58 -8.22 10.54
N ILE A 384 5.79 -7.24 11.42
CA ILE A 384 7.13 -6.78 11.81
C ILE A 384 7.65 -7.55 13.03
N PHE A 385 8.89 -7.99 12.92
CA PHE A 385 9.73 -8.53 13.98
C PHE A 385 11.11 -7.86 13.93
N HIS A 386 11.86 -7.95 15.02
CA HIS A 386 13.26 -7.53 15.08
C HIS A 386 14.14 -8.75 15.31
N GLU A 387 15.37 -8.71 14.80
CA GLU A 387 16.29 -9.83 14.95
C GLU A 387 16.70 -10.05 16.42
N SER A 388 16.08 -11.05 17.07
CA SER A 388 16.27 -11.31 18.49
C SER A 388 16.18 -12.81 18.84
N LYS A 389 16.68 -13.17 20.03
CA LYS A 389 16.58 -14.56 20.52
C LYS A 389 15.13 -14.98 20.78
N SER A 390 14.29 -14.08 21.28
CA SER A 390 12.88 -14.37 21.55
C SER A 390 12.09 -14.60 20.25
N VAL A 391 12.41 -13.87 19.18
CA VAL A 391 11.86 -14.13 17.84
C VAL A 391 12.30 -15.49 17.30
N ILE A 392 13.60 -15.83 17.38
CA ILE A 392 14.09 -17.18 16.99
C ILE A 392 13.29 -18.29 17.69
N ASP A 393 13.03 -18.13 19.00
CA ASP A 393 12.31 -19.13 19.79
C ASP A 393 10.81 -19.19 19.50
N ALA A 394 10.22 -18.10 19.02
CA ALA A 394 8.80 -18.02 18.67
C ALA A 394 8.52 -18.49 17.24
N LEU A 395 9.48 -18.27 16.33
CA LEU A 395 9.28 -18.38 14.88
C LEU A 395 8.79 -19.75 14.41
N PRO A 396 9.29 -20.91 14.92
CA PRO A 396 8.75 -22.22 14.57
C PRO A 396 7.24 -22.34 14.83
N LYS A 397 6.79 -21.97 16.04
CA LYS A 397 5.37 -22.04 16.42
C LYS A 397 4.51 -21.06 15.61
N ILE A 398 5.06 -19.89 15.29
CA ILE A 398 4.40 -18.89 14.44
C ILE A 398 4.17 -19.50 13.06
N ILE A 399 5.20 -20.05 12.42
CA ILE A 399 5.10 -20.62 11.07
C ILE A 399 4.11 -21.78 11.05
N GLU A 400 4.22 -22.73 12.00
CA GLU A 400 3.30 -23.85 12.14
C GLU A 400 1.84 -23.36 12.25
N ASN A 401 1.56 -22.39 13.12
CA ASN A 401 0.22 -21.84 13.29
C ASN A 401 -0.34 -21.19 12.02
N LEU A 402 0.49 -20.44 11.29
CA LEU A 402 0.09 -19.80 10.04
C LEU A 402 -0.22 -20.83 8.95
N GLN A 403 0.61 -21.88 8.84
CA GLN A 403 0.39 -22.99 7.91
C GLN A 403 -0.85 -23.81 8.26
N GLU A 404 -1.12 -24.09 9.54
CA GLU A 404 -2.35 -24.73 10.01
C GLU A 404 -3.61 -23.93 9.63
N ARG A 405 -3.49 -22.61 9.54
CA ARG A 405 -4.55 -21.69 9.08
C ARG A 405 -4.64 -21.60 7.55
N ASN A 406 -3.89 -22.40 6.81
CA ASN A 406 -3.77 -22.40 5.35
C ASN A 406 -3.31 -21.05 4.77
N LEU A 407 -2.51 -20.29 5.51
CA LEU A 407 -1.94 -19.03 5.04
C LEU A 407 -0.59 -19.27 4.36
N LYS A 408 -0.39 -18.62 3.22
CA LYS A 408 0.86 -18.71 2.45
C LYS A 408 1.83 -17.62 2.92
N ILE A 409 2.93 -18.04 3.54
CA ILE A 409 3.96 -17.13 4.06
C ILE A 409 4.90 -16.74 2.92
N VAL A 410 5.03 -15.45 2.58
CA VAL A 410 5.70 -14.95 1.37
C VAL A 410 6.88 -14.02 1.61
N ASN A 411 7.79 -13.98 0.64
CA ASN A 411 8.70 -12.86 0.39
C ASN A 411 7.94 -11.63 -0.14
N LEU A 412 8.43 -10.44 0.14
CA LEU A 412 8.05 -9.21 -0.55
C LEU A 412 9.12 -8.88 -1.59
N HIS A 413 8.74 -8.56 -2.83
CA HIS A 413 9.70 -8.34 -3.94
C HIS A 413 9.40 -7.06 -4.72
#